data_AF-A0A938MC99-F1
#
_entry.id   AF-A0A938MC99-F1
#
_cell.length_a   1.000
_cell.length_b   1.000
_cell.length_c   1.000
_cell.angle_alpha   90.00
_cell.angle_beta   90.00
_cell.angle_gamma   90.00
#
_symmetry.space_group_name_H-M   'P 1'
#
loop_
_entity.id
_entity.type
_entity.pdbx_description
1 polymer ?
#
loop_
_entity_poly.entity_id
_entity_poly.type
_entity_poly.pdbx_seq_one_letter_code
_entity_poly.pdbx_strand_id
1 'polypeptide(L)'
;MILALWFAGASAAQASPPSSPDLAALLDGVAEIAAPGVPGSLCVFGEQAFPVVTGKAGKFQEPVVAAARLGAGRVVAFGHDGYLNADALAAAGTGRLMLNAVRWAGGGRVAVHRLPGLLKFLQGQGIQAESLDEPMSAERLKPFGLLCCQPSKLASESVSAAAEFVNAGGGLVSAETGWGWLQLHPGQNLGQNHGNVLLAPAGIVWTDGTLERTSAAGFRVGGPPSPLCHAARALDALKSPQNADETALAVWTVSRAVRALPADDALLRPRLRDLIEGQQEAIPTKQTPVTMKAPLARLALTLQMEEMKRLPLDKVQAHPAAAAFPGSVPADAQKVSRSVECDATVPGWHSTGLYAPPGQVITVEIPAAAAKGELQLRLGAHSDRLWDKDSWWRCPEVTASFPLDKPLVQAASAFGGLIYVDVPKGSKLGTAAVTIRDAVEAPHFVLGKTTLADWREKIRQRPAPWAELESSKVILTVPSTALRGLDDPEELMKFWDKVLDACAELA
;
A
#
# COMPACT_ATOMS: atom_id res chain seq x y z
N MET A 1 20.62 46.04 -48.57
CA MET A 1 19.40 45.32 -49.00
C MET A 1 19.54 43.88 -48.54
N ILE A 2 18.79 43.48 -47.51
CA ILE A 2 18.31 42.12 -47.15
C ILE A 2 17.64 42.29 -45.77
N LEU A 3 16.32 42.09 -45.76
CA LEU A 3 15.46 42.17 -44.58
C LEU A 3 15.79 41.04 -43.59
N ALA A 4 15.98 41.38 -42.31
CA ALA A 4 15.93 40.42 -41.22
C ALA A 4 14.50 40.38 -40.66
N LEU A 5 13.79 39.29 -40.96
CA LEU A 5 12.49 38.96 -40.39
C LEU A 5 12.68 38.55 -38.92
N TRP A 6 12.11 39.35 -38.02
CA TRP A 6 11.92 38.98 -36.62
C TRP A 6 10.78 37.96 -36.52
N PHE A 7 11.09 36.71 -36.22
CA PHE A 7 10.12 35.79 -35.65
C PHE A 7 10.12 35.99 -34.13
N ALA A 8 9.14 36.73 -33.65
CA ALA A 8 8.76 36.70 -32.25
C ALA A 8 8.22 35.30 -31.94
N GLY A 9 9.05 34.45 -31.34
CA GLY A 9 8.61 33.20 -30.76
C GLY A 9 7.60 33.51 -29.66
N ALA A 10 6.37 33.05 -29.86
CA ALA A 10 5.32 33.12 -28.85
C ALA A 10 5.84 32.51 -27.55
N SER A 11 5.95 33.34 -26.52
CA SER A 11 6.06 32.90 -25.13
C SER A 11 4.93 31.89 -24.90
N ALA A 12 5.28 30.63 -24.65
CA ALA A 12 4.34 29.66 -24.12
C ALA A 12 3.81 30.24 -22.80
N ALA A 13 2.60 30.78 -22.87
CA ALA A 13 1.89 31.28 -21.72
C ALA A 13 1.83 30.16 -20.69
N GLN A 14 2.31 30.44 -19.48
CA GLN A 14 2.06 29.65 -18.29
C GLN A 14 0.58 29.30 -18.24
N ALA A 15 0.26 28.03 -18.48
CA ALA A 15 -1.08 27.51 -18.21
C ALA A 15 -1.23 27.42 -16.68
N SER A 16 -1.65 28.52 -16.06
CA SER A 16 -2.29 28.47 -14.75
C SER A 16 -3.43 27.44 -14.82
N PRO A 17 -3.57 26.51 -13.86
CA PRO A 17 -4.73 25.63 -13.87
C PRO A 17 -5.97 26.51 -13.66
N PRO A 18 -6.96 26.53 -14.57
CA PRO A 18 -8.24 27.09 -14.21
C PRO A 18 -8.80 26.21 -13.08
N SER A 19 -9.38 26.83 -12.05
CA SER A 19 -10.47 26.18 -11.32
C SER A 19 -11.51 25.80 -12.39
N SER A 20 -11.45 24.55 -12.87
CA SER A 20 -12.33 24.15 -13.97
C SER A 20 -13.78 24.34 -13.53
N PRO A 21 -14.71 24.66 -14.44
CA PRO A 21 -16.13 24.73 -14.10
C PRO A 21 -16.63 23.48 -13.36
N ASP A 22 -16.01 22.33 -13.62
CA ASP A 22 -16.25 21.07 -12.88
C ASP A 22 -15.84 21.16 -11.40
N LEU A 23 -14.63 21.65 -11.11
CA LEU A 23 -14.15 21.81 -9.74
C LEU A 23 -15.02 22.83 -8.98
N ALA A 24 -15.39 23.93 -9.63
CA ALA A 24 -16.29 24.92 -9.06
C ALA A 24 -17.68 24.33 -8.75
N ALA A 25 -18.24 23.52 -9.66
CA ALA A 25 -19.51 22.84 -9.45
C ALA A 25 -19.47 21.85 -8.28
N LEU A 26 -18.38 21.10 -8.11
CA LEU A 26 -18.21 20.16 -7.01
C LEU A 26 -18.06 20.88 -5.66
N LEU A 27 -17.33 22.01 -5.62
CA LEU A 27 -17.04 22.75 -4.40
C LEU A 27 -18.06 23.85 -4.08
N ASP A 28 -19.15 23.98 -4.84
CA ASP A 28 -20.16 25.00 -4.61
C ASP A 28 -20.76 24.92 -3.19
N GLY A 29 -20.56 25.98 -2.41
CA GLY A 29 -20.98 26.05 -1.01
C GLY A 29 -20.22 25.12 -0.05
N VAL A 30 -19.05 24.60 -0.43
CA VAL A 30 -18.23 23.69 0.38
C VAL A 30 -16.94 24.39 0.82
N ALA A 31 -16.88 24.82 2.08
CA ALA A 31 -15.65 25.41 2.67
C ALA A 31 -14.78 24.38 3.40
N GLU A 32 -15.38 23.30 3.89
CA GLU A 32 -14.72 22.25 4.66
C GLU A 32 -15.55 20.96 4.62
N ILE A 33 -14.89 19.81 4.64
CA ILE A 33 -15.55 18.50 4.79
C ILE A 33 -15.02 17.77 6.03
N ALA A 34 -15.82 16.85 6.56
CA ALA A 34 -15.45 16.02 7.69
C ALA A 34 -14.28 15.07 7.35
N ALA A 35 -13.66 14.51 8.38
CA ALA A 35 -12.67 13.43 8.27
C ALA A 35 -13.15 12.20 9.07
N PRO A 36 -13.98 11.33 8.46
CA PRO A 36 -14.46 10.12 9.13
C PRO A 36 -13.31 9.14 9.35
N GLY A 37 -13.13 8.66 10.58
CA GLY A 37 -12.02 7.77 10.92
C GLY A 37 -10.66 8.37 10.57
N VAL A 38 -9.87 7.63 9.78
CA VAL A 38 -8.60 8.08 9.21
C VAL A 38 -8.69 7.99 7.68
N PRO A 39 -9.09 9.08 7.00
CA PRO A 39 -9.21 9.08 5.55
C PRO A 39 -7.90 8.75 4.85
N GLY A 40 -7.99 7.92 3.81
CA GLY A 40 -6.88 7.58 2.94
C GLY A 40 -6.71 8.55 1.78
N SER A 41 -5.57 8.47 1.11
CA SER A 41 -5.32 9.26 -0.11
C SER A 41 -5.68 8.51 -1.40
N LEU A 42 -6.03 9.30 -2.41
CA LEU A 42 -6.25 8.91 -3.79
C LEU A 42 -5.09 9.41 -4.66
N CYS A 43 -4.71 8.64 -5.67
CA CYS A 43 -3.86 9.10 -6.76
C CYS A 43 -4.71 9.43 -7.98
N VAL A 44 -4.42 10.57 -8.60
CA VAL A 44 -5.09 11.06 -9.81
C VAL A 44 -4.07 11.15 -10.93
N PHE A 45 -4.32 10.54 -12.08
CA PHE A 45 -3.36 10.47 -13.18
C PHE A 45 -3.99 10.44 -14.58
N GLY A 46 -5.31 10.28 -14.69
CA GLY A 46 -6.00 10.28 -15.98
C GLY A 46 -6.13 11.68 -16.54
N GLU A 47 -6.07 11.83 -17.86
CA GLU A 47 -6.12 13.15 -18.52
C GLU A 47 -7.36 13.97 -18.14
N GLN A 48 -8.51 13.31 -18.01
CA GLN A 48 -9.78 13.93 -17.62
C GLN A 48 -10.08 13.80 -16.11
N ALA A 49 -9.09 13.39 -15.32
CA ALA A 49 -9.19 13.26 -13.88
C ALA A 49 -8.59 14.50 -13.18
N PHE A 50 -9.13 14.85 -12.02
CA PHE A 50 -8.63 15.96 -11.24
C PHE A 50 -8.88 15.78 -9.73
N PRO A 51 -7.95 16.25 -8.88
CA PRO A 51 -8.17 16.31 -7.44
C PRO A 51 -9.23 17.37 -7.11
N VAL A 52 -10.08 17.08 -6.12
CA VAL A 52 -11.18 17.96 -5.68
C VAL A 52 -10.87 18.55 -4.31
N VAL A 53 -10.60 17.70 -3.32
CA VAL A 53 -10.21 18.09 -1.96
C VAL A 53 -8.91 17.37 -1.61
N THR A 54 -8.01 18.03 -0.88
CA THR A 54 -6.75 17.43 -0.42
C THR A 54 -6.67 17.40 1.11
N GLY A 55 -5.92 16.43 1.62
CA GLY A 55 -5.48 16.36 3.00
C GLY A 55 -3.96 16.44 3.11
N LYS A 56 -3.46 16.56 4.34
CA LYS A 56 -2.01 16.63 4.59
C LYS A 56 -1.43 15.22 4.65
N ALA A 57 -0.35 14.98 3.92
CA ALA A 57 0.42 13.75 3.96
C ALA A 57 1.87 14.08 4.35
N GLY A 58 2.16 14.10 5.67
CA GLY A 58 3.40 14.66 6.18
C GLY A 58 3.54 16.13 5.77
N LYS A 59 4.62 16.52 5.09
CA LYS A 59 4.79 17.89 4.59
C LYS A 59 4.09 18.17 3.25
N PHE A 60 3.53 17.15 2.62
CA PHE A 60 2.89 17.23 1.30
C PHE A 60 1.36 17.26 1.41
N GLN A 61 0.70 17.39 0.27
CA GLN A 61 -0.76 17.29 0.14
C GLN A 61 -1.09 16.15 -0.81
N GLU A 62 -2.13 15.38 -0.49
CA GLU A 62 -2.65 14.34 -1.38
C GLU A 62 -4.17 14.45 -1.49
N PRO A 63 -4.77 14.04 -2.63
CA PRO A 63 -6.22 14.04 -2.81
C PRO A 63 -6.93 13.12 -1.81
N VAL A 64 -7.95 13.64 -1.13
CA VAL A 64 -8.94 12.86 -0.35
C VAL A 64 -10.26 12.71 -1.11
N VAL A 65 -10.52 13.59 -2.07
CA VAL A 65 -11.62 13.47 -3.04
C VAL A 65 -11.05 13.72 -4.43
N ALA A 66 -11.41 12.88 -5.39
CA ALA A 66 -11.03 13.00 -6.79
C ALA A 66 -12.25 12.81 -7.70
N ALA A 67 -12.21 13.40 -8.88
CA ALA A 67 -13.26 13.24 -9.89
C ALA A 67 -12.64 13.01 -11.26
N ALA A 68 -13.36 12.29 -12.12
CA ALA A 68 -12.93 12.02 -13.49
C ALA A 68 -14.11 11.79 -14.44
N ARG A 69 -13.81 11.76 -15.73
CA ARG A 69 -14.69 11.19 -16.77
C ARG A 69 -14.18 9.79 -17.13
N LEU A 70 -15.11 8.85 -17.33
CA LEU A 70 -14.82 7.47 -17.75
C LEU A 70 -15.82 7.06 -18.83
N GLY A 71 -15.34 6.82 -20.04
CA GLY A 71 -16.21 6.69 -21.21
C GLY A 71 -17.09 7.93 -21.37
N ALA A 72 -18.41 7.73 -21.47
CA ALA A 72 -19.38 8.83 -21.50
C ALA A 72 -19.82 9.29 -20.09
N GLY A 73 -19.42 8.58 -19.03
CA GLY A 73 -19.84 8.83 -17.66
C GLY A 73 -18.90 9.74 -16.87
N ARG A 74 -19.31 10.03 -15.63
CA ARG A 74 -18.55 10.84 -14.66
C ARG A 74 -18.50 10.15 -13.31
N VAL A 75 -17.36 10.25 -12.64
CA VAL A 75 -17.09 9.55 -11.38
C VAL A 75 -16.56 10.51 -10.32
N VAL A 76 -16.99 10.34 -9.07
CA VAL A 76 -16.42 11.00 -7.90
C VAL A 76 -16.04 9.94 -6.86
N ALA A 77 -14.78 9.95 -6.45
CA ALA A 77 -14.20 9.01 -5.50
C ALA A 77 -13.80 9.72 -4.20
N PHE A 78 -14.14 9.12 -3.06
CA PHE A 78 -13.79 9.59 -1.72
C PHE A 78 -12.82 8.61 -1.05
N GLY A 79 -11.81 9.14 -0.37
CA GLY A 79 -10.73 8.38 0.27
C GLY A 79 -11.09 7.67 1.58
N HIS A 80 -12.37 7.63 1.95
CA HIS A 80 -12.84 6.84 3.09
C HIS A 80 -14.30 6.43 2.93
N ASP A 81 -14.62 5.16 3.12
CA ASP A 81 -15.99 4.62 3.03
C ASP A 81 -16.98 5.33 3.98
N GLY A 82 -16.51 5.73 5.16
CA GLY A 82 -17.25 6.55 6.11
C GLY A 82 -17.85 7.86 5.57
N TYR A 83 -17.40 8.40 4.42
CA TYR A 83 -18.04 9.56 3.77
C TYR A 83 -19.47 9.28 3.29
N LEU A 84 -19.84 8.01 3.14
CA LEU A 84 -21.18 7.56 2.75
C LEU A 84 -22.12 7.35 3.96
N ASN A 85 -21.62 7.55 5.18
CA ASN A 85 -22.40 7.35 6.40
C ASN A 85 -23.07 8.64 6.88
N ALA A 86 -24.19 8.48 7.61
CA ALA A 86 -25.02 9.60 8.07
C ALA A 86 -24.24 10.63 8.91
N ASP A 87 -23.34 10.17 9.79
CA ASP A 87 -22.57 11.04 10.67
C ASP A 87 -21.65 11.99 9.88
N ALA A 88 -20.96 11.46 8.86
CA ALA A 88 -20.10 12.28 7.99
C ALA A 88 -20.94 13.25 7.16
N LEU A 89 -22.06 12.80 6.59
CA LEU A 89 -22.96 13.63 5.78
C LEU A 89 -23.56 14.81 6.58
N ALA A 90 -23.77 14.64 7.89
CA ALA A 90 -24.26 15.69 8.78
C ALA A 90 -23.16 16.65 9.27
N ALA A 91 -21.87 16.33 9.06
CA ALA A 91 -20.75 17.10 9.57
C ALA A 91 -20.13 18.04 8.52
N ALA A 92 -19.87 19.28 8.93
CA ALA A 92 -19.30 20.34 8.08
C ALA A 92 -20.07 20.49 6.75
N GLY A 93 -19.36 20.72 5.63
CA GLY A 93 -19.93 20.79 4.28
C GLY A 93 -20.01 19.44 3.55
N THR A 94 -19.83 18.31 4.24
CA THR A 94 -19.74 16.99 3.60
C THR A 94 -21.01 16.61 2.85
N GLY A 95 -22.19 16.80 3.47
CA GLY A 95 -23.47 16.54 2.81
C GLY A 95 -23.69 17.42 1.58
N ARG A 96 -23.21 18.68 1.62
CA ARG A 96 -23.24 19.58 0.45
C ARG A 96 -22.35 19.04 -0.68
N LEU A 97 -21.11 18.64 -0.36
CA LEU A 97 -20.20 18.04 -1.35
C LEU A 97 -20.80 16.76 -1.94
N MET A 98 -21.44 15.91 -1.13
CA MET A 98 -22.11 14.70 -1.61
C MET A 98 -23.23 15.02 -2.61
N LEU A 99 -24.06 16.02 -2.33
CA LEU A 99 -25.11 16.46 -3.26
C LEU A 99 -24.54 17.02 -4.57
N ASN A 100 -23.46 17.80 -4.47
CA ASN A 100 -22.78 18.33 -5.66
C ASN A 100 -22.17 17.19 -6.47
N ALA A 101 -21.56 16.19 -5.81
CA ALA A 101 -21.01 15.00 -6.45
C ALA A 101 -22.09 14.18 -7.15
N VAL A 102 -23.25 13.95 -6.52
CA VAL A 102 -24.38 13.24 -7.15
C VAL A 102 -24.86 13.98 -8.39
N ARG A 103 -25.05 15.30 -8.33
CA ARG A 103 -25.51 16.12 -9.47
C ARG A 103 -24.47 16.26 -10.57
N TRP A 104 -23.20 16.30 -10.21
CA TRP A 104 -22.10 16.43 -11.17
C TRP A 104 -21.77 15.09 -11.82
N ALA A 105 -21.79 13.97 -11.09
CA ALA A 105 -21.51 12.66 -11.66
C ALA A 105 -22.66 12.17 -12.54
N GLY A 106 -23.91 12.45 -12.15
CA GLY A 106 -25.08 12.01 -12.87
C GLY A 106 -26.33 12.79 -12.49
N GLY A 107 -27.48 12.32 -12.96
CA GLY A 107 -28.78 12.90 -12.64
C GLY A 107 -29.86 11.83 -12.71
N GLY A 108 -31.11 12.23 -12.52
CA GLY A 108 -32.24 11.30 -12.56
C GLY A 108 -32.28 10.39 -11.33
N ARG A 109 -32.62 9.11 -11.54
CA ARG A 109 -32.74 8.12 -10.47
C ARG A 109 -31.37 7.61 -10.02
N VAL A 110 -31.19 7.46 -8.71
CA VAL A 110 -29.95 7.04 -8.06
C VAL A 110 -30.12 5.64 -7.47
N ALA A 111 -29.28 4.69 -7.90
CA ALA A 111 -29.14 3.40 -7.26
C ALA A 111 -28.16 3.50 -6.08
N VAL A 112 -28.54 2.97 -4.92
CA VAL A 112 -27.70 2.97 -3.71
C VAL A 112 -27.48 1.54 -3.25
N HIS A 113 -26.23 1.07 -3.29
CA HIS A 113 -25.90 -0.30 -2.89
C HIS A 113 -25.50 -0.36 -1.42
N ARG A 114 -26.33 -1.01 -0.57
CA ARG A 114 -26.05 -1.31 0.85
C ARG A 114 -25.61 -0.11 1.71
N LEU A 115 -26.11 1.09 1.43
CA LEU A 115 -25.78 2.32 2.16
C LEU A 115 -27.07 3.01 2.68
N PRO A 116 -27.72 2.47 3.73
CA PRO A 116 -29.01 2.98 4.19
C PRO A 116 -28.95 4.43 4.71
N GLY A 117 -27.82 4.84 5.29
CA GLY A 117 -27.60 6.22 5.73
C GLY A 117 -27.59 7.20 4.55
N LEU A 118 -26.84 6.88 3.49
CA LEU A 118 -26.81 7.68 2.26
C LEU A 118 -28.18 7.68 1.57
N LEU A 119 -28.84 6.54 1.47
CA LEU A 119 -30.18 6.43 0.86
C LEU A 119 -31.17 7.38 1.53
N LYS A 120 -31.25 7.34 2.87
CA LYS A 120 -32.14 8.22 3.64
C LYS A 120 -31.75 9.69 3.48
N PHE A 121 -30.45 10.00 3.47
CA PHE A 121 -29.96 11.36 3.25
C PHE A 121 -30.40 11.90 1.87
N LEU A 122 -30.18 11.14 0.79
CA LEU A 122 -30.53 11.55 -0.57
C LEU A 122 -32.04 11.75 -0.73
N GLN A 123 -32.86 10.82 -0.23
CA GLN A 123 -34.32 10.94 -0.24
C GLN A 123 -34.79 12.18 0.54
N GLY A 124 -34.19 12.45 1.70
CA GLY A 124 -34.48 13.64 2.51
C GLY A 124 -34.11 14.96 1.82
N GLN A 125 -33.23 14.92 0.82
CA GLN A 125 -32.85 16.06 -0.03
C GLN A 125 -33.66 16.12 -1.34
N GLY A 126 -34.71 15.30 -1.48
CA GLY A 126 -35.57 15.25 -2.65
C GLY A 126 -34.97 14.55 -3.88
N ILE A 127 -33.87 13.80 -3.71
CA ILE A 127 -33.28 12.99 -4.77
C ILE A 127 -34.05 11.67 -4.89
N GLN A 128 -34.40 11.28 -6.11
CA GLN A 128 -35.01 9.97 -6.39
C GLN A 128 -33.96 8.87 -6.23
N ALA A 129 -33.82 8.35 -5.02
CA ALA A 129 -32.85 7.30 -4.69
C ALA A 129 -33.54 6.02 -4.20
N GLU A 130 -33.04 4.87 -4.65
CA GLU A 130 -33.57 3.53 -4.35
C GLU A 130 -32.42 2.57 -4.00
N SER A 131 -32.71 1.60 -3.13
CA SER A 131 -31.75 0.54 -2.82
C SER A 131 -31.59 -0.41 -4.01
N LEU A 132 -30.36 -0.83 -4.30
CA LEU A 132 -30.07 -1.85 -5.31
C LEU A 132 -29.22 -2.98 -4.72
N ASP A 133 -29.81 -4.18 -4.68
CA ASP A 133 -29.16 -5.39 -4.19
C ASP A 133 -28.38 -6.14 -5.28
N GLU A 134 -27.48 -7.02 -4.86
CA GLU A 134 -26.68 -7.92 -5.68
C GLU A 134 -27.50 -9.09 -6.27
N PRO A 135 -27.08 -9.68 -7.41
CA PRO A 135 -26.03 -9.22 -8.32
C PRO A 135 -26.53 -8.10 -9.24
N MET A 136 -25.71 -7.07 -9.47
CA MET A 136 -26.01 -5.99 -10.41
C MET A 136 -25.71 -6.43 -11.84
N SER A 137 -26.53 -5.97 -12.78
CA SER A 137 -26.33 -6.15 -14.22
C SER A 137 -26.62 -4.84 -14.95
N ALA A 138 -26.18 -4.75 -16.21
CA ALA A 138 -26.48 -3.59 -17.06
C ALA A 138 -28.00 -3.32 -17.16
N GLU A 139 -28.83 -4.36 -17.26
CA GLU A 139 -30.29 -4.25 -17.33
C GLU A 139 -30.88 -3.66 -16.05
N ARG A 140 -30.36 -4.08 -14.89
CA ARG A 140 -30.81 -3.57 -13.59
C ARG A 140 -30.36 -2.13 -13.34
N LEU A 141 -29.23 -1.72 -13.91
CA LEU A 141 -28.70 -0.35 -13.80
C LEU A 141 -29.34 0.62 -14.82
N LYS A 142 -29.86 0.12 -15.94
CA LYS A 142 -30.48 0.91 -17.02
C LYS A 142 -31.49 1.98 -16.58
N PRO A 143 -32.35 1.78 -15.56
CA PRO A 143 -33.30 2.80 -15.12
C PRO A 143 -32.67 3.95 -14.33
N PHE A 144 -31.42 3.83 -13.93
CA PHE A 144 -30.70 4.78 -13.08
C PHE A 144 -29.75 5.62 -13.91
N GLY A 145 -29.54 6.87 -13.50
CA GLY A 145 -28.50 7.74 -14.06
C GLY A 145 -27.26 7.80 -13.18
N LEU A 146 -27.29 7.23 -11.98
CA LEU A 146 -26.16 7.20 -11.06
C LEU A 146 -26.19 5.99 -10.13
N LEU A 147 -25.00 5.44 -9.82
CA LEU A 147 -24.78 4.41 -8.81
C LEU A 147 -23.94 4.99 -7.66
N CYS A 148 -24.39 4.79 -6.42
CA CYS A 148 -23.61 5.01 -5.20
C CYS A 148 -23.22 3.66 -4.58
N CYS A 149 -21.93 3.38 -4.45
CA CYS A 149 -21.46 2.11 -3.88
C CYS A 149 -20.07 2.19 -3.23
N GLN A 150 -19.76 1.20 -2.40
CA GLN A 150 -18.41 0.83 -1.99
C GLN A 150 -17.96 -0.37 -2.84
N PRO A 151 -17.07 -0.21 -3.84
CA PRO A 151 -16.74 -1.25 -4.81
C PRO A 151 -16.18 -2.53 -4.18
N SER A 152 -15.43 -2.41 -3.08
CA SER A 152 -14.93 -3.54 -2.29
C SER A 152 -16.03 -4.40 -1.64
N LYS A 153 -17.29 -3.96 -1.66
CA LYS A 153 -18.45 -4.72 -1.17
C LYS A 153 -19.27 -5.35 -2.31
N LEU A 154 -18.89 -5.08 -3.56
CA LEU A 154 -19.55 -5.62 -4.75
C LEU A 154 -19.02 -7.01 -5.08
N ALA A 155 -19.89 -7.86 -5.65
CA ALA A 155 -19.46 -9.06 -6.34
C ALA A 155 -18.70 -8.71 -7.64
N SER A 156 -17.86 -9.62 -8.14
CA SER A 156 -17.00 -9.34 -9.30
C SER A 156 -17.80 -9.05 -10.58
N GLU A 157 -18.92 -9.74 -10.77
CA GLU A 157 -19.88 -9.48 -11.85
C GLU A 157 -20.50 -8.08 -11.75
N SER A 158 -20.76 -7.61 -10.52
CA SER A 158 -21.31 -6.29 -10.24
C SER A 158 -20.31 -5.16 -10.43
N VAL A 159 -19.02 -5.41 -10.17
CA VAL A 159 -17.93 -4.48 -10.55
C VAL A 159 -17.89 -4.29 -12.06
N SER A 160 -18.02 -5.39 -12.81
CA SER A 160 -18.04 -5.35 -14.29
C SER A 160 -19.25 -4.60 -14.81
N ALA A 161 -20.45 -4.88 -14.27
CA ALA A 161 -21.67 -4.16 -14.62
C ALA A 161 -21.60 -2.66 -14.28
N ALA A 162 -20.99 -2.30 -13.16
CA ALA A 162 -20.78 -0.90 -12.79
C ALA A 162 -19.81 -0.19 -13.74
N ALA A 163 -18.72 -0.86 -14.16
CA ALA A 163 -17.80 -0.32 -15.16
C ALA A 163 -18.49 -0.09 -16.52
N GLU A 164 -19.29 -1.05 -16.99
CA GLU A 164 -20.09 -0.92 -18.23
C GLU A 164 -21.09 0.24 -18.14
N PHE A 165 -21.81 0.33 -17.02
CA PHE A 165 -22.78 1.40 -16.77
C PHE A 165 -22.13 2.79 -16.86
N VAL A 166 -20.98 2.98 -16.21
CA VAL A 166 -20.26 4.26 -16.25
C VAL A 166 -19.76 4.56 -17.67
N ASN A 167 -19.17 3.58 -18.35
CA ASN A 167 -18.70 3.77 -19.73
C ASN A 167 -19.84 4.17 -20.67
N ALA A 168 -21.06 3.66 -20.44
CA ALA A 168 -22.26 3.98 -21.21
C ALA A 168 -22.91 5.34 -20.87
N GLY A 169 -22.37 6.11 -19.92
CA GLY A 169 -22.87 7.44 -19.54
C GLY A 169 -23.46 7.54 -18.14
N GLY A 170 -23.50 6.43 -17.40
CA GLY A 170 -23.91 6.42 -15.99
C GLY A 170 -22.94 7.19 -15.10
N GLY A 171 -23.46 7.81 -14.04
CA GLY A 171 -22.65 8.43 -12.99
C GLY A 171 -22.23 7.43 -11.91
N LEU A 172 -21.08 7.64 -11.29
CA LEU A 172 -20.64 6.88 -10.11
C LEU A 172 -20.20 7.82 -8.98
N VAL A 173 -20.73 7.59 -7.78
CA VAL A 173 -20.17 8.14 -6.55
C VAL A 173 -19.71 6.99 -5.68
N SER A 174 -18.44 7.00 -5.32
CA SER A 174 -17.81 5.87 -4.66
C SER A 174 -16.89 6.30 -3.53
N ALA A 175 -16.76 5.46 -2.51
CA ALA A 175 -15.84 5.69 -1.42
C ALA A 175 -15.23 4.37 -0.93
N GLU A 176 -13.92 4.40 -0.70
CA GLU A 176 -13.17 3.29 -0.11
C GLU A 176 -12.02 3.81 0.75
N THR A 177 -11.47 2.91 1.56
CA THR A 177 -10.32 3.19 2.43
C THR A 177 -9.17 2.26 2.03
N GLY A 178 -8.37 2.64 1.03
CA GLY A 178 -7.36 1.76 0.40
C GLY A 178 -6.37 1.14 1.38
N TRP A 179 -5.81 1.95 2.30
CA TRP A 179 -4.91 1.44 3.35
C TRP A 179 -5.61 0.45 4.29
N GLY A 180 -6.89 0.66 4.60
CA GLY A 180 -7.69 -0.24 5.44
C GLY A 180 -8.05 -1.54 4.70
N TRP A 181 -8.30 -1.46 3.39
CA TRP A 181 -8.53 -2.62 2.55
C TRP A 181 -7.32 -3.57 2.57
N LEU A 182 -6.10 -3.04 2.48
CA LEU A 182 -4.87 -3.85 2.56
C LEU A 182 -4.76 -4.62 3.89
N GLN A 183 -5.21 -4.05 5.00
CA GLN A 183 -5.20 -4.73 6.31
C GLN A 183 -6.15 -5.92 6.35
N LEU A 184 -7.25 -5.87 5.59
CA LEU A 184 -8.26 -6.91 5.55
C LEU A 184 -7.99 -7.96 4.46
N HIS A 185 -7.02 -7.73 3.58
CA HIS A 185 -6.70 -8.59 2.45
C HIS A 185 -5.19 -8.94 2.44
N PRO A 186 -4.70 -9.68 3.45
CA PRO A 186 -3.30 -10.06 3.52
C PRO A 186 -2.88 -10.86 2.28
N GLY A 187 -1.68 -10.59 1.77
CA GLY A 187 -1.15 -11.19 0.54
C GLY A 187 -1.67 -10.58 -0.76
N GLN A 188 -2.64 -9.66 -0.70
CA GLN A 188 -3.10 -8.91 -1.87
C GLN A 188 -2.44 -7.54 -2.00
N ASN A 189 -2.56 -6.92 -3.17
CA ASN A 189 -2.10 -5.56 -3.44
C ASN A 189 -3.24 -4.68 -3.97
N LEU A 190 -3.04 -3.36 -3.92
CA LEU A 190 -4.04 -2.37 -4.32
C LEU A 190 -4.49 -2.47 -5.77
N GLY A 191 -3.71 -3.07 -6.67
CA GLY A 191 -4.14 -3.33 -8.04
C GLY A 191 -5.27 -4.37 -8.15
N GLN A 192 -5.52 -5.15 -7.09
CA GLN A 192 -6.59 -6.16 -7.01
C GLN A 192 -7.84 -5.65 -6.29
N ASN A 193 -7.77 -4.46 -5.68
CA ASN A 193 -8.91 -3.82 -5.06
C ASN A 193 -9.97 -3.48 -6.14
N HIS A 194 -11.22 -3.86 -5.92
CA HIS A 194 -12.30 -3.66 -6.90
C HIS A 194 -12.47 -2.19 -7.33
N GLY A 195 -12.31 -1.24 -6.40
CA GLY A 195 -12.37 0.19 -6.72
C GLY A 195 -11.26 0.61 -7.67
N ASN A 196 -10.03 0.15 -7.43
CA ASN A 196 -8.90 0.42 -8.31
C ASN A 196 -9.03 -0.26 -9.67
N VAL A 197 -9.54 -1.49 -9.73
CA VAL A 197 -9.85 -2.17 -11.00
C VAL A 197 -10.87 -1.35 -11.80
N LEU A 198 -11.92 -0.85 -11.14
CA LEU A 198 -12.99 -0.09 -11.78
C LEU A 198 -12.54 1.31 -12.25
N LEU A 199 -11.75 2.03 -11.44
CA LEU A 199 -11.42 3.44 -11.67
C LEU A 199 -10.02 3.71 -12.23
N ALA A 200 -9.12 2.74 -12.29
CA ALA A 200 -7.82 2.92 -12.93
C ALA A 200 -7.91 3.39 -14.40
N PRO A 201 -8.87 2.90 -15.23
CA PRO A 201 -9.05 3.44 -16.58
C PRO A 201 -9.46 4.92 -16.63
N ALA A 202 -10.13 5.42 -15.59
CA ALA A 202 -10.44 6.84 -15.41
C ALA A 202 -9.23 7.63 -14.88
N GLY A 203 -8.19 6.93 -14.46
CA GLY A 203 -7.00 7.48 -13.84
C GLY A 203 -7.19 7.93 -12.39
N ILE A 204 -7.99 7.19 -11.62
CA ILE A 204 -8.14 7.35 -10.17
C ILE A 204 -7.88 6.00 -9.49
N VAL A 205 -7.03 5.99 -8.46
CA VAL A 205 -6.83 4.82 -7.59
C VAL A 205 -6.75 5.23 -6.12
N TRP A 206 -7.33 4.44 -5.22
CA TRP A 206 -7.08 4.47 -3.79
C TRP A 206 -5.69 3.92 -3.48
N THR A 207 -5.04 4.56 -2.51
CA THR A 207 -3.65 4.29 -2.16
C THR A 207 -3.53 3.68 -0.76
N ASP A 208 -2.29 3.39 -0.37
CA ASP A 208 -1.94 2.92 0.97
C ASP A 208 -1.58 4.06 1.94
N GLY A 209 -1.81 5.32 1.55
CA GLY A 209 -1.55 6.50 2.37
C GLY A 209 -2.73 6.85 3.27
N THR A 210 -2.42 7.42 4.43
CA THR A 210 -3.36 8.08 5.34
C THR A 210 -3.18 9.59 5.27
N LEU A 211 -4.25 10.33 5.59
CA LEU A 211 -4.24 11.79 5.57
C LEU A 211 -4.53 12.39 6.94
N GLU A 212 -3.71 13.38 7.29
CA GLU A 212 -3.92 14.26 8.43
C GLU A 212 -4.91 15.36 8.06
N ARG A 213 -5.76 15.71 9.03
CA ARG A 213 -6.71 16.82 8.93
C ARG A 213 -5.99 18.15 8.72
N THR A 214 -6.63 19.05 7.99
CA THR A 214 -6.15 20.45 7.80
C THR A 214 -6.89 21.47 8.69
N SER A 215 -7.83 20.97 9.49
CA SER A 215 -8.69 21.71 10.42
C SER A 215 -9.24 20.78 11.50
N ALA A 216 -9.90 21.34 12.51
CA ALA A 216 -10.47 20.55 13.60
C ALA A 216 -11.59 19.61 13.10
N ALA A 217 -12.45 20.07 12.18
CA ALA A 217 -13.57 19.27 11.68
C ALA A 217 -13.19 18.33 10.51
N GLY A 218 -12.14 18.64 9.74
CA GLY A 218 -11.57 17.69 8.77
C GLY A 218 -10.63 18.34 7.74
N PHE A 219 -11.13 18.53 6.52
CA PHE A 219 -10.36 19.04 5.38
C PHE A 219 -10.93 20.35 4.86
N ARG A 220 -10.14 21.42 4.95
CA ARG A 220 -10.46 22.74 4.43
C ARG A 220 -10.35 22.75 2.91
N VAL A 221 -11.30 23.42 2.28
CA VAL A 221 -11.29 23.77 0.88
C VAL A 221 -10.74 25.19 0.76
N GLY A 222 -9.41 25.29 0.72
CA GLY A 222 -8.69 26.58 0.73
C GLY A 222 -8.36 27.16 -0.64
N GLY A 223 -8.78 26.51 -1.72
CA GLY A 223 -8.41 26.84 -3.10
C GLY A 223 -8.27 25.57 -3.97
N PRO A 224 -7.98 25.72 -5.28
CA PRO A 224 -7.74 24.57 -6.13
C PRO A 224 -6.52 23.78 -5.64
N PRO A 225 -6.59 22.43 -5.59
CA PRO A 225 -5.41 21.62 -5.29
C PRO A 225 -4.24 21.91 -6.25
N SER A 226 -3.00 21.74 -5.76
CA SER A 226 -1.81 21.85 -6.58
C SER A 226 -1.90 20.93 -7.82
N PRO A 227 -1.49 21.38 -9.02
CA PRO A 227 -1.38 20.52 -10.20
C PRO A 227 -0.49 19.29 -9.97
N LEU A 228 0.47 19.37 -9.04
CA LEU A 228 1.39 18.28 -8.70
C LEU A 228 0.75 17.21 -7.80
N CYS A 229 -0.50 17.40 -7.34
CA CYS A 229 -1.33 16.34 -6.76
C CYS A 229 -1.92 15.41 -7.84
N HIS A 230 -1.65 15.68 -9.13
CA HIS A 230 -1.97 14.83 -10.25
C HIS A 230 -0.70 14.17 -10.78
N ALA A 231 -0.56 12.85 -10.64
CA ALA A 231 0.68 12.11 -10.89
C ALA A 231 1.21 12.23 -12.32
N ALA A 232 0.34 12.29 -13.34
CA ALA A 232 0.83 12.52 -14.71
C ALA A 232 1.41 13.93 -14.93
N ARG A 233 0.83 14.97 -14.30
CA ARG A 233 1.35 16.34 -14.35
C ARG A 233 2.61 16.48 -13.51
N ALA A 234 2.65 15.81 -12.36
CA ALA A 234 3.85 15.68 -11.55
C ALA A 234 4.99 15.00 -12.32
N LEU A 235 4.70 13.92 -13.04
CA LEU A 235 5.67 13.23 -13.90
C LEU A 235 6.23 14.17 -14.99
N ASP A 236 5.37 14.96 -15.64
CA ASP A 236 5.82 15.94 -16.64
C ASP A 236 6.67 17.05 -16.01
N ALA A 237 6.32 17.53 -14.82
CA ALA A 237 7.08 18.55 -14.10
C ALA A 237 8.52 18.08 -13.77
N LEU A 238 8.74 16.78 -13.61
CA LEU A 238 10.07 16.21 -13.37
C LEU A 238 11.00 16.26 -14.59
N LYS A 239 10.47 16.46 -15.80
CA LYS A 239 11.30 16.68 -17.01
C LYS A 239 11.98 18.04 -17.02
N SER A 240 11.41 19.02 -16.31
CA SER A 240 11.97 20.38 -16.21
C SER A 240 11.66 20.94 -14.82
N PRO A 241 12.36 20.47 -13.78
CA PRO A 241 12.09 20.84 -12.39
C PRO A 241 12.27 22.34 -12.16
N GLN A 242 11.29 22.97 -11.51
CA GLN A 242 11.30 24.41 -11.25
C GLN A 242 12.01 24.75 -9.93
N ASN A 243 11.65 24.06 -8.85
CA ASN A 243 12.24 24.24 -7.52
C ASN A 243 12.23 22.93 -6.73
N ALA A 244 12.96 22.91 -5.60
CA ALA A 244 13.15 21.70 -4.80
C ALA A 244 11.86 21.18 -4.15
N ASP A 245 10.96 22.06 -3.70
CA ASP A 245 9.72 21.67 -3.01
C ASP A 245 8.72 21.07 -4.00
N GLU A 246 8.57 21.67 -5.19
CA GLU A 246 7.77 21.13 -6.27
C GLU A 246 8.31 19.81 -6.79
N THR A 247 9.64 19.70 -6.93
CA THR A 247 10.29 18.43 -7.29
C THR A 247 9.97 17.36 -6.25
N ALA A 248 10.06 17.70 -4.96
CA ALA A 248 9.80 16.77 -3.89
C ALA A 248 8.33 16.31 -3.86
N LEU A 249 7.38 17.23 -4.05
CA LEU A 249 5.96 16.90 -4.18
C LEU A 249 5.69 16.03 -5.41
N ALA A 250 6.30 16.35 -6.56
CA ALA A 250 6.12 15.58 -7.77
C ALA A 250 6.64 14.14 -7.61
N VAL A 251 7.83 13.96 -7.04
CA VAL A 251 8.38 12.64 -6.72
C VAL A 251 7.48 11.90 -5.75
N TRP A 252 6.99 12.57 -4.71
CA TRP A 252 6.06 11.98 -3.74
C TRP A 252 4.78 11.47 -4.42
N THR A 253 4.10 12.31 -5.20
CA THR A 253 2.85 11.96 -5.87
C THR A 253 3.06 10.80 -6.85
N VAL A 254 4.13 10.82 -7.67
CA VAL A 254 4.42 9.73 -8.61
C VAL A 254 4.77 8.45 -7.85
N SER A 255 5.58 8.52 -6.79
CA SER A 255 5.93 7.34 -5.96
C SER A 255 4.70 6.71 -5.30
N ARG A 256 3.72 7.53 -4.87
CA ARG A 256 2.45 7.04 -4.34
C ARG A 256 1.63 6.33 -5.43
N ALA A 257 1.55 6.93 -6.62
CA ALA A 257 0.82 6.35 -7.74
C ALA A 257 1.37 4.97 -8.12
N VAL A 258 2.69 4.84 -8.34
CA VAL A 258 3.33 3.58 -8.75
C VAL A 258 2.98 2.39 -7.85
N ARG A 259 2.87 2.63 -6.54
CA ARG A 259 2.55 1.59 -5.53
C ARG A 259 1.06 1.25 -5.44
N ALA A 260 0.19 2.03 -6.08
CA ALA A 260 -1.25 1.79 -6.13
C ALA A 260 -1.74 1.34 -7.52
N LEU A 261 -0.96 1.56 -8.58
CA LEU A 261 -1.34 1.23 -9.94
C LEU A 261 -1.52 -0.29 -10.17
N PRO A 262 -2.54 -0.69 -10.93
CA PRO A 262 -2.62 -2.03 -11.52
C PRO A 262 -1.36 -2.41 -12.32
N ALA A 263 -1.21 -3.71 -12.56
CA ALA A 263 -0.04 -4.24 -13.30
C ALA A 263 -0.05 -3.87 -14.77
N ASP A 264 -1.23 -3.79 -15.35
CA ASP A 264 -1.55 -3.48 -16.73
C ASP A 264 -1.87 -1.99 -16.95
N ASP A 265 -1.52 -1.10 -16.00
CA ASP A 265 -1.71 0.34 -16.18
C ASP A 265 -1.07 0.82 -17.49
N ALA A 266 -1.91 1.38 -18.36
CA ALA A 266 -1.54 1.90 -19.67
C ALA A 266 -1.38 3.42 -19.69
N LEU A 267 -1.74 4.13 -18.62
CA LEU A 267 -1.78 5.60 -18.62
C LEU A 267 -0.49 6.22 -18.07
N LEU A 268 -0.01 5.76 -16.91
CA LEU A 268 1.11 6.41 -16.20
C LEU A 268 2.40 5.58 -16.25
N ARG A 269 2.31 4.26 -16.12
CA ARG A 269 3.45 3.34 -16.05
C ARG A 269 4.34 3.40 -17.31
N PRO A 270 3.82 3.40 -18.56
CA PRO A 270 4.67 3.54 -19.74
C PRO A 270 5.43 4.87 -19.76
N ARG A 271 4.74 5.97 -19.48
CA ARG A 271 5.36 7.32 -19.40
C ARG A 271 6.44 7.40 -18.33
N LEU A 272 6.24 6.72 -17.20
CA LEU A 272 7.24 6.64 -16.16
C LEU A 272 8.47 5.87 -16.65
N ARG A 273 8.30 4.72 -17.31
CA ARG A 273 9.42 3.95 -17.87
C ARG A 273 10.25 4.79 -18.83
N ASP A 274 9.58 5.52 -19.73
CA ASP A 274 10.26 6.42 -20.67
C ASP A 274 11.08 7.50 -19.94
N LEU A 275 10.53 8.08 -18.86
CA LEU A 275 11.23 9.11 -18.08
C LEU A 275 12.49 8.58 -17.37
N ILE A 276 12.44 7.34 -16.88
CA ILE A 276 13.55 6.72 -16.15
C ILE A 276 14.45 5.86 -17.05
N GLU A 277 14.23 5.87 -18.36
CA GLU A 277 15.04 5.09 -19.29
C GLU A 277 16.52 5.50 -19.17
N GLY A 278 17.40 4.50 -19.13
CA GLY A 278 18.84 4.72 -18.96
C GLY A 278 19.28 5.13 -17.54
N GLN A 279 18.37 5.25 -16.58
CA GLN A 279 18.75 5.43 -15.17
C GLN A 279 19.48 4.18 -14.68
N GLN A 280 20.63 4.39 -14.04
CA GLN A 280 21.34 3.31 -13.36
C GLN A 280 20.49 2.79 -12.20
N GLU A 281 20.54 1.48 -11.99
CA GLU A 281 19.88 0.83 -10.87
C GLU A 281 20.38 1.43 -9.55
N ALA A 282 19.46 2.02 -8.79
CA ALA A 282 19.80 2.67 -7.53
C ALA A 282 19.87 1.62 -6.42
N ILE A 283 21.04 1.46 -5.81
CA ILE A 283 21.28 0.51 -4.72
C ILE A 283 21.39 1.30 -3.41
N PRO A 284 20.28 1.49 -2.66
CA PRO A 284 20.29 2.30 -1.45
C PRO A 284 21.10 1.63 -0.34
N THR A 285 22.07 2.36 0.20
CA THR A 285 22.86 1.97 1.38
C THR A 285 23.00 3.14 2.35
N LYS A 286 23.54 2.91 3.55
CA LYS A 286 23.86 4.00 4.48
C LYS A 286 24.88 4.98 3.88
N GLN A 287 25.84 4.48 3.11
CA GLN A 287 26.89 5.27 2.48
C GLN A 287 26.40 6.00 1.22
N THR A 288 25.50 5.38 0.47
CA THR A 288 24.95 5.92 -0.77
C THR A 288 23.41 5.90 -0.71
N PRO A 289 22.80 6.86 0.00
CA PRO A 289 21.37 6.87 0.19
C PRO A 289 20.64 7.42 -1.03
N VAL A 290 19.44 6.91 -1.30
CA VAL A 290 18.55 7.46 -2.34
C VAL A 290 17.67 8.54 -1.71
N THR A 291 17.79 9.79 -2.17
CA THR A 291 17.12 10.95 -1.56
C THR A 291 16.14 11.63 -2.51
N MET A 292 15.31 12.54 -1.99
CA MET A 292 14.44 13.40 -2.81
C MET A 292 15.20 14.27 -3.83
N LYS A 293 16.51 14.47 -3.64
CA LYS A 293 17.38 15.20 -4.59
C LYS A 293 17.80 14.37 -5.80
N ALA A 294 17.54 13.06 -5.80
CA ALA A 294 17.77 12.15 -6.92
C ALA A 294 16.40 11.59 -7.42
N PRO A 295 15.54 12.46 -8.00
CA PRO A 295 14.14 12.13 -8.28
C PRO A 295 14.00 10.90 -9.19
N LEU A 296 14.75 10.84 -10.28
CA LEU A 296 14.63 9.74 -11.25
C LEU A 296 15.11 8.41 -10.68
N ALA A 297 16.23 8.40 -9.96
CA ALA A 297 16.73 7.21 -9.25
C ALA A 297 15.72 6.69 -8.22
N ARG A 298 15.06 7.61 -7.50
CA ARG A 298 14.03 7.27 -6.51
C ARG A 298 12.80 6.63 -7.16
N LEU A 299 12.35 7.20 -8.28
CA LEU A 299 11.23 6.64 -9.05
C LEU A 299 11.57 5.31 -9.70
N ALA A 300 12.78 5.16 -10.23
CA ALA A 300 13.28 3.91 -10.79
C ALA A 300 13.28 2.79 -9.74
N LEU A 301 13.83 3.04 -8.55
CA LEU A 301 13.80 2.08 -7.45
C LEU A 301 12.37 1.76 -7.00
N THR A 302 11.48 2.76 -6.95
CA THR A 302 10.07 2.56 -6.59
C THR A 302 9.39 1.61 -7.58
N LEU A 303 9.58 1.85 -8.89
CA LEU A 303 9.03 1.00 -9.93
C LEU A 303 9.59 -0.41 -9.87
N GLN A 304 10.91 -0.54 -9.73
CA GLN A 304 11.60 -1.83 -9.61
C GLN A 304 11.05 -2.64 -8.43
N MET A 305 10.87 -2.02 -7.27
CA MET A 305 10.33 -2.69 -6.08
C MET A 305 8.90 -3.19 -6.29
N GLU A 306 8.04 -2.41 -6.93
CA GLU A 306 6.67 -2.85 -7.23
C GLU A 306 6.64 -3.96 -8.30
N GLU A 307 7.59 -3.98 -9.22
CA GLU A 307 7.72 -5.05 -10.21
C GLU A 307 8.23 -6.35 -9.60
N MET A 308 9.21 -6.27 -8.71
CA MET A 308 9.74 -7.44 -8.01
C MET A 308 8.66 -8.17 -7.20
N LYS A 309 7.72 -7.45 -6.60
CA LYS A 309 6.58 -8.03 -5.86
C LYS A 309 5.67 -8.91 -6.73
N ARG A 310 5.73 -8.78 -8.05
CA ARG A 310 4.86 -9.46 -9.02
C ARG A 310 5.59 -10.52 -9.84
N LEU A 311 6.89 -10.69 -9.63
CA LEU A 311 7.67 -11.69 -10.35
C LEU A 311 7.20 -13.11 -10.00
N PRO A 312 7.05 -13.99 -11.00
CA PRO A 312 6.97 -15.42 -10.75
C PRO A 312 8.14 -15.90 -9.91
N LEU A 313 7.94 -16.89 -9.05
CA LEU A 313 8.94 -17.37 -8.09
C LEU A 313 10.27 -17.78 -8.76
N ASP A 314 10.21 -18.36 -9.97
CA ASP A 314 11.38 -18.77 -10.75
C ASP A 314 12.18 -17.59 -11.35
N LYS A 315 11.63 -16.37 -11.29
CA LYS A 315 12.25 -15.13 -11.77
C LYS A 315 12.75 -14.24 -10.64
N VAL A 316 12.46 -14.57 -9.38
CA VAL A 316 12.96 -13.80 -8.24
C VAL A 316 14.47 -13.95 -8.17
N GLN A 317 15.18 -12.82 -8.11
CA GLN A 317 16.63 -12.76 -7.97
C GLN A 317 16.99 -11.93 -6.75
N ALA A 318 18.21 -12.13 -6.21
CA ALA A 318 18.70 -11.32 -5.11
C ALA A 318 18.87 -9.87 -5.57
N HIS A 319 18.19 -8.93 -4.91
CA HIS A 319 18.42 -7.52 -5.16
C HIS A 319 19.81 -7.14 -4.64
N PRO A 320 20.63 -6.36 -5.36
CA PRO A 320 21.99 -6.02 -4.91
C PRO A 320 22.04 -5.40 -3.50
N ALA A 321 21.05 -4.58 -3.16
CA ALA A 321 20.95 -3.97 -1.83
C ALA A 321 20.77 -4.99 -0.69
N ALA A 322 20.32 -6.23 -0.98
CA ALA A 322 20.17 -7.28 0.03
C ALA A 322 21.50 -7.58 0.75
N ALA A 323 22.64 -7.41 0.07
CA ALA A 323 23.96 -7.60 0.65
C ALA A 323 24.27 -6.58 1.76
N ALA A 324 23.83 -5.32 1.59
CA ALA A 324 23.96 -4.28 2.59
C ALA A 324 22.89 -4.39 3.67
N PHE A 325 21.66 -4.74 3.28
CA PHE A 325 20.53 -4.94 4.18
C PHE A 325 19.43 -5.79 3.52
N PRO A 326 18.97 -6.89 4.14
CA PRO A 326 19.25 -7.31 5.51
C PRO A 326 20.64 -7.93 5.75
N GLY A 327 21.35 -8.32 4.71
CA GLY A 327 22.70 -8.89 4.77
C GLY A 327 22.85 -10.12 3.87
N SER A 328 24.09 -10.43 3.51
CA SER A 328 24.42 -11.62 2.72
C SER A 328 24.41 -12.90 3.54
N VAL A 329 24.03 -14.00 2.88
CA VAL A 329 24.30 -15.37 3.32
C VAL A 329 25.59 -15.84 2.60
N PRO A 330 26.56 -16.47 3.30
CA PRO A 330 27.74 -17.06 2.67
C PRO A 330 27.37 -18.03 1.54
N ALA A 331 28.10 -17.99 0.43
CA ALA A 331 27.79 -18.80 -0.75
C ALA A 331 27.91 -20.32 -0.51
N ASP A 332 28.75 -20.71 0.45
CA ASP A 332 29.00 -22.08 0.91
C ASP A 332 28.11 -22.49 2.09
N ALA A 333 27.18 -21.63 2.54
CA ALA A 333 26.27 -21.95 3.62
C ALA A 333 25.42 -23.17 3.25
N GLN A 334 25.47 -24.19 4.11
CA GLN A 334 24.70 -25.41 3.90
C GLN A 334 23.20 -25.12 3.97
N LYS A 335 22.48 -25.52 2.92
CA LYS A 335 21.02 -25.55 2.91
C LYS A 335 20.51 -26.72 3.75
N VAL A 336 19.47 -26.47 4.53
CA VAL A 336 18.91 -27.46 5.46
C VAL A 336 17.42 -27.68 5.22
N SER A 337 16.96 -28.83 5.70
CA SER A 337 15.55 -29.14 5.91
C SER A 337 15.32 -29.29 7.41
N ARG A 338 14.37 -28.55 7.98
CA ARG A 338 14.02 -28.61 9.41
C ARG A 338 12.51 -28.57 9.59
N SER A 339 12.01 -29.36 10.53
CA SER A 339 10.63 -29.26 11.01
C SER A 339 10.62 -28.51 12.33
N VAL A 340 9.76 -27.51 12.43
CA VAL A 340 9.54 -26.72 13.66
C VAL A 340 8.09 -26.85 14.08
N GLU A 341 7.84 -26.95 15.39
CA GLU A 341 6.47 -26.95 15.92
C GLU A 341 6.01 -25.51 16.10
N CYS A 342 4.89 -25.15 15.48
CA CYS A 342 4.23 -23.86 15.62
C CYS A 342 2.99 -24.02 16.50
N ASP A 343 2.94 -23.35 17.65
CA ASP A 343 1.73 -23.31 18.49
C ASP A 343 0.76 -22.25 17.95
N ALA A 344 -0.10 -22.64 17.01
CA ALA A 344 -1.07 -21.73 16.41
C ALA A 344 -2.21 -21.33 17.37
N THR A 345 -2.15 -21.67 18.66
CA THR A 345 -3.02 -21.06 19.68
C THR A 345 -2.48 -19.72 20.20
N VAL A 346 -1.17 -19.47 20.02
CA VAL A 346 -0.50 -18.22 20.38
C VAL A 346 -0.40 -17.31 19.15
N PRO A 347 -1.02 -16.13 19.14
CA PRO A 347 -0.98 -15.24 17.98
C PRO A 347 0.37 -14.51 17.84
N GLY A 348 0.65 -14.04 16.64
CA GLY A 348 1.87 -13.29 16.30
C GLY A 348 2.90 -14.14 15.56
N TRP A 349 4.13 -13.63 15.50
CA TRP A 349 5.21 -14.27 14.74
C TRP A 349 5.90 -15.35 15.57
N HIS A 350 5.98 -16.55 15.01
CA HIS A 350 6.69 -17.69 15.58
C HIS A 350 8.05 -17.84 14.88
N SER A 351 9.13 -17.73 15.65
CA SER A 351 10.50 -17.91 15.19
C SER A 351 10.78 -19.34 14.79
N THR A 352 11.48 -19.52 13.67
CA THR A 352 11.82 -20.85 13.16
C THR A 352 13.30 -21.21 13.32
N GLY A 353 14.14 -20.22 13.67
CA GLY A 353 15.60 -20.36 13.67
C GLY A 353 16.20 -20.54 12.28
N LEU A 354 15.46 -20.23 11.21
CA LEU A 354 15.87 -20.37 9.82
C LEU A 354 15.81 -19.04 9.09
N TYR A 355 16.57 -18.96 8.00
CA TYR A 355 16.68 -17.78 7.15
C TYR A 355 16.54 -18.19 5.67
N ALA A 356 15.71 -17.46 4.93
CA ALA A 356 15.58 -17.61 3.49
C ALA A 356 16.69 -16.83 2.79
N PRO A 357 17.57 -17.47 2.00
CA PRO A 357 18.61 -16.74 1.27
C PRO A 357 17.99 -15.78 0.24
N PRO A 358 18.56 -14.57 0.04
CA PRO A 358 18.04 -13.62 -0.94
C PRO A 358 17.99 -14.23 -2.35
N GLY A 359 16.87 -14.07 -3.04
CA GLY A 359 16.67 -14.56 -4.40
C GLY A 359 16.49 -16.06 -4.55
N GLN A 360 16.46 -16.83 -3.45
CA GLN A 360 16.34 -18.29 -3.52
C GLN A 360 14.95 -18.73 -3.09
N VAL A 361 14.42 -19.74 -3.79
CA VAL A 361 13.15 -20.37 -3.44
C VAL A 361 13.37 -21.30 -2.24
N ILE A 362 12.52 -21.15 -1.24
CA ILE A 362 12.35 -22.12 -0.16
C ILE A 362 11.01 -22.85 -0.33
N THR A 363 10.92 -24.04 0.25
CA THR A 363 9.70 -24.83 0.25
C THR A 363 9.22 -25.05 1.67
N VAL A 364 7.93 -24.80 1.92
CA VAL A 364 7.28 -24.95 3.22
C VAL A 364 6.17 -25.98 3.11
N GLU A 365 6.22 -26.97 4.00
CA GLU A 365 5.25 -28.04 4.12
C GLU A 365 4.50 -27.92 5.45
N ILE A 366 3.18 -27.98 5.39
CA ILE A 366 2.30 -27.95 6.56
C ILE A 366 1.25 -29.07 6.50
N PRO A 367 0.71 -29.53 7.64
CA PRO A 367 -0.39 -30.46 7.68
C PRO A 367 -1.60 -29.95 6.89
N ALA A 368 -2.29 -30.84 6.19
CA ALA A 368 -3.51 -30.48 5.45
C ALA A 368 -4.58 -29.81 6.33
N ALA A 369 -4.63 -30.15 7.62
CA ALA A 369 -5.52 -29.52 8.59
C ALA A 369 -5.20 -28.03 8.87
N ALA A 370 -3.94 -27.62 8.69
CA ALA A 370 -3.48 -26.24 8.85
C ALA A 370 -3.51 -25.43 7.53
N ALA A 371 -3.60 -26.11 6.38
CA ALA A 371 -3.66 -25.52 5.05
C ALA A 371 -5.04 -24.90 4.73
N LYS A 372 -5.46 -23.94 5.56
CA LYS A 372 -6.75 -23.23 5.44
C LYS A 372 -6.57 -21.75 5.09
N GLY A 373 -5.33 -21.30 4.89
CA GLY A 373 -5.01 -19.90 4.60
C GLY A 373 -5.03 -18.97 5.82
N GLU A 374 -5.27 -19.52 7.02
CA GLU A 374 -5.21 -18.74 8.27
C GLU A 374 -3.78 -18.34 8.63
N LEU A 375 -2.80 -19.24 8.43
CA LEU A 375 -1.38 -18.98 8.71
C LEU A 375 -0.72 -18.25 7.54
N GLN A 376 0.26 -17.41 7.84
CA GLN A 376 1.11 -16.78 6.83
C GLN A 376 2.58 -17.14 7.06
N LEU A 377 3.30 -17.43 5.99
CA LEU A 377 4.75 -17.46 5.99
C LEU A 377 5.27 -16.02 5.82
N ARG A 378 6.23 -15.62 6.64
CA ARG A 378 6.86 -14.29 6.56
C ARG A 378 8.36 -14.43 6.41
N LEU A 379 8.93 -13.71 5.44
CA LEU A 379 10.37 -13.60 5.20
C LEU A 379 10.82 -12.18 5.59
N GLY A 380 11.55 -12.06 6.69
CA GLY A 380 12.09 -10.79 7.20
C GLY A 380 11.43 -10.32 8.50
N ALA A 381 12.25 -9.81 9.43
CA ALA A 381 11.81 -9.37 10.76
C ALA A 381 11.21 -7.95 10.79
N HIS A 382 11.10 -7.28 9.64
CA HIS A 382 10.93 -5.81 9.59
C HIS A 382 9.51 -5.43 9.15
N SER A 383 8.80 -4.64 9.95
CA SER A 383 7.44 -4.15 9.64
C SER A 383 7.43 -2.71 9.13
N ASP A 384 8.56 -2.00 9.20
CA ASP A 384 8.66 -0.60 8.80
C ASP A 384 8.74 -0.45 7.27
N ARG A 385 8.08 0.60 6.78
CA ARG A 385 8.06 0.99 5.38
C ARG A 385 8.65 2.39 5.29
N LEU A 386 9.69 2.58 4.48
CA LEU A 386 10.43 3.85 4.46
C LEU A 386 9.94 4.84 3.39
N TRP A 387 8.83 4.56 2.69
CA TRP A 387 8.36 5.36 1.56
C TRP A 387 8.17 6.85 1.89
N ASP A 388 7.84 7.14 3.16
CA ASP A 388 7.63 8.49 3.68
C ASP A 388 8.92 9.26 4.01
N LYS A 389 10.08 8.59 4.00
CA LYS A 389 11.37 9.20 4.35
C LYS A 389 12.00 9.92 3.18
N ASP A 390 12.54 11.11 3.44
CA ASP A 390 13.27 11.93 2.45
C ASP A 390 14.58 11.28 1.97
N SER A 391 15.10 10.30 2.72
CA SER A 391 16.35 9.59 2.46
C SER A 391 16.20 8.11 2.76
N TRP A 392 16.52 7.25 1.80
CA TRP A 392 16.48 5.80 1.90
C TRP A 392 17.88 5.22 2.00
N TRP A 393 18.21 4.68 3.18
CA TRP A 393 19.50 4.04 3.48
C TRP A 393 19.51 2.53 3.20
N ARG A 394 18.37 2.02 2.74
CA ARG A 394 18.08 0.65 2.32
C ARG A 394 16.81 0.69 1.47
N CYS A 395 16.48 -0.41 0.81
CA CYS A 395 15.20 -0.51 0.09
C CYS A 395 14.03 -0.28 1.08
N PRO A 396 13.03 0.54 0.71
CA PRO A 396 11.91 0.91 1.58
C PRO A 396 11.13 -0.23 2.23
N GLU A 397 11.04 -1.38 1.55
CA GLU A 397 10.37 -2.59 2.03
C GLU A 397 11.25 -3.79 1.68
N VAL A 398 11.51 -4.66 2.65
CA VAL A 398 12.38 -5.84 2.47
C VAL A 398 11.74 -7.14 2.94
N THR A 399 10.48 -7.07 3.38
CA THR A 399 9.73 -8.20 3.91
C THR A 399 8.74 -8.70 2.88
N ALA A 400 8.60 -10.02 2.77
CA ALA A 400 7.59 -10.67 1.95
C ALA A 400 6.73 -11.61 2.80
N SER A 401 5.44 -11.73 2.48
CA SER A 401 4.50 -12.64 3.15
C SER A 401 3.74 -13.47 2.13
N PHE A 402 3.48 -14.73 2.48
CA PHE A 402 2.82 -15.71 1.62
C PHE A 402 1.75 -16.47 2.43
N PRO A 403 0.52 -16.63 1.93
CA PRO A 403 -0.47 -17.45 2.60
C PRO A 403 -0.05 -18.91 2.63
N LEU A 404 -0.25 -19.56 3.77
CA LEU A 404 -0.11 -21.02 3.91
C LEU A 404 -1.49 -21.67 3.70
N ASP A 405 -1.95 -21.61 2.44
CA ASP A 405 -3.26 -22.08 1.99
C ASP A 405 -3.25 -23.48 1.37
N LYS A 406 -2.05 -24.07 1.22
CA LYS A 406 -1.83 -25.40 0.64
C LYS A 406 -0.84 -26.18 1.51
N PRO A 407 -0.89 -27.53 1.49
CA PRO A 407 0.09 -28.35 2.20
C PRO A 407 1.54 -28.13 1.78
N LEU A 408 1.77 -27.62 0.57
CA LEU A 408 3.08 -27.31 0.01
C LEU A 408 3.04 -25.90 -0.58
N VAL A 409 3.86 -25.00 -0.04
CA VAL A 409 3.97 -23.60 -0.47
C VAL A 409 5.43 -23.29 -0.79
N GLN A 410 5.67 -22.68 -1.95
CA GLN A 410 6.98 -22.15 -2.33
C GLN A 410 7.00 -20.64 -2.13
N ALA A 411 8.12 -20.12 -1.67
CA ALA A 411 8.29 -18.70 -1.39
C ALA A 411 9.71 -18.24 -1.73
N ALA A 412 9.83 -17.00 -2.20
CA ALA A 412 11.12 -16.36 -2.49
C ALA A 412 11.01 -14.86 -2.24
N SER A 413 12.09 -14.24 -1.75
CA SER A 413 12.21 -12.80 -1.57
C SER A 413 13.52 -12.32 -2.16
N ALA A 414 13.49 -11.20 -2.90
CA ALA A 414 14.71 -10.58 -3.41
C ALA A 414 15.68 -10.14 -2.30
N PHE A 415 15.18 -9.99 -1.06
CA PHE A 415 15.96 -9.58 0.11
C PHE A 415 16.24 -10.72 1.09
N GLY A 416 15.59 -11.88 0.93
CA GLY A 416 15.64 -12.96 1.90
C GLY A 416 15.04 -12.54 3.26
N GLY A 417 15.45 -13.19 4.33
CA GLY A 417 15.10 -12.80 5.69
C GLY A 417 14.93 -13.98 6.66
N LEU A 418 14.86 -13.69 7.96
CA LEU A 418 14.42 -14.66 8.96
C LEU A 418 13.02 -15.18 8.59
N ILE A 419 12.81 -16.47 8.76
CA ILE A 419 11.55 -17.13 8.41
C ILE A 419 10.68 -17.19 9.67
N TYR A 420 9.46 -16.71 9.56
CA TYR A 420 8.45 -16.76 10.61
C TYR A 420 7.16 -17.41 10.12
N VAL A 421 6.43 -18.02 11.04
CA VAL A 421 5.02 -18.36 10.85
C VAL A 421 4.19 -17.32 11.60
N ASP A 422 3.37 -16.55 10.90
CA ASP A 422 2.49 -15.54 11.46
C ASP A 422 1.11 -16.17 11.72
N VAL A 423 0.72 -16.17 13.00
CA VAL A 423 -0.52 -16.78 13.50
C VAL A 423 -1.53 -15.67 13.80
N PRO A 424 -2.72 -15.68 13.17
CA PRO A 424 -3.72 -14.66 13.43
C PRO A 424 -4.34 -14.80 14.82
N LYS A 425 -4.80 -13.68 15.38
CA LYS A 425 -5.53 -13.68 16.66
C LYS A 425 -6.76 -14.59 16.59
N GLY A 426 -6.86 -15.51 17.55
CA GLY A 426 -8.01 -16.38 17.70
C GLY A 426 -7.98 -17.66 16.87
N SER A 427 -6.85 -17.99 16.21
CA SER A 427 -6.69 -19.28 15.53
C SER A 427 -6.94 -20.46 16.48
N LYS A 428 -7.51 -21.54 15.93
CA LYS A 428 -7.93 -22.75 16.64
C LYS A 428 -7.25 -24.01 16.09
N LEU A 429 -6.15 -23.84 15.35
CA LEU A 429 -5.45 -24.94 14.69
C LEU A 429 -4.65 -25.84 15.65
N GLY A 430 -4.40 -25.39 16.89
CA GLY A 430 -3.55 -26.12 17.83
C GLY A 430 -2.08 -26.03 17.41
N THR A 431 -1.31 -27.09 17.67
CA THR A 431 0.07 -27.18 17.21
C THR A 431 0.14 -27.70 15.76
N ALA A 432 0.96 -27.07 14.92
CA ALA A 432 1.23 -27.51 13.55
C ALA A 432 2.73 -27.66 13.32
N ALA A 433 3.16 -28.82 12.83
CA ALA A 433 4.52 -29.06 12.37
C ALA A 433 4.75 -28.35 11.03
N VAL A 434 5.72 -27.46 10.95
CA VAL A 434 6.07 -26.70 9.74
C VAL A 434 7.45 -27.15 9.27
N THR A 435 7.52 -27.85 8.14
CA THR A 435 8.78 -28.29 7.55
C THR A 435 9.25 -27.30 6.50
N ILE A 436 10.45 -26.76 6.67
CA ILE A 436 11.05 -25.76 5.79
C ILE A 436 12.30 -26.36 5.15
N ARG A 437 12.36 -26.31 3.82
CA ARG A 437 13.46 -26.82 2.98
C ARG A 437 14.17 -25.67 2.28
N ASP A 438 15.43 -25.92 1.93
CA ASP A 438 16.30 -25.00 1.17
C ASP A 438 16.61 -23.67 1.89
N ALA A 439 16.40 -23.63 3.21
CA ALA A 439 16.76 -22.51 4.08
C ALA A 439 18.18 -22.67 4.64
N VAL A 440 18.70 -21.63 5.28
CA VAL A 440 19.95 -21.70 6.07
C VAL A 440 19.67 -21.50 7.54
N GLU A 441 20.49 -22.09 8.40
CA GLU A 441 20.31 -21.93 9.85
C GLU A 441 20.68 -20.52 10.31
N ALA A 442 19.87 -19.94 11.21
CA ALA A 442 20.15 -18.70 11.90
C ALA A 442 20.60 -18.96 13.34
N PRO A 443 21.44 -18.09 13.94
CA PRO A 443 21.69 -18.14 15.37
C PRO A 443 20.38 -17.86 16.12
N HIS A 444 19.90 -18.84 16.87
CA HIS A 444 18.65 -18.74 17.61
C HIS A 444 18.82 -19.44 18.96
N PHE A 445 18.79 -18.65 20.03
CA PHE A 445 18.84 -19.13 21.40
C PHE A 445 17.43 -19.07 22.00
N VAL A 446 16.98 -20.16 22.61
CA VAL A 446 15.70 -20.20 23.34
C VAL A 446 15.97 -20.54 24.81
N LEU A 447 15.60 -19.63 25.71
CA LEU A 447 15.80 -19.77 27.14
C LEU A 447 15.15 -21.06 27.66
N GLY A 448 15.93 -21.89 28.37
CA GLY A 448 15.49 -23.18 28.90
C GLY A 448 15.45 -24.33 27.88
N LYS A 449 15.71 -24.07 26.59
CA LYS A 449 15.83 -25.13 25.56
C LYS A 449 17.24 -25.23 24.98
N THR A 450 17.89 -24.10 24.69
CA THR A 450 19.25 -24.07 24.13
C THR A 450 20.29 -24.11 25.24
N THR A 451 21.25 -25.03 25.17
CA THR A 451 22.36 -25.08 26.14
C THR A 451 23.42 -24.03 25.83
N LEU A 452 24.09 -23.51 26.87
CA LEU A 452 25.21 -22.57 26.68
C LEU A 452 26.37 -23.19 25.89
N ALA A 453 26.60 -24.50 26.03
CA ALA A 453 27.63 -25.21 25.26
C ALA A 453 27.31 -25.20 23.76
N ASP A 454 26.10 -25.63 23.38
CA ASP A 454 25.67 -25.62 21.97
C ASP A 454 25.64 -24.20 21.39
N TRP A 455 25.23 -23.22 22.20
CA TRP A 455 25.28 -21.83 21.81
C TRP A 455 26.69 -21.36 21.44
N ARG A 456 27.65 -21.57 22.36
CA ARG A 456 29.03 -21.11 22.22
C ARG A 456 29.78 -21.81 21.10
N GLU A 457 29.60 -23.13 20.99
CA GLU A 457 30.36 -23.98 20.07
C GLU A 457 29.80 -23.94 18.65
N LYS A 458 28.48 -23.80 18.48
CA LYS A 458 27.82 -24.05 17.19
C LYS A 458 26.85 -22.95 16.80
N ILE A 459 25.81 -22.70 17.61
CA ILE A 459 24.63 -21.96 17.17
C ILE A 459 24.96 -20.49 16.87
N ARG A 460 25.77 -19.83 17.71
CA ARG A 460 26.11 -18.41 17.51
C ARG A 460 26.90 -18.12 16.23
N GLN A 461 27.52 -19.15 15.65
CA GLN A 461 28.33 -19.06 14.42
C GLN A 461 27.55 -19.46 13.16
N ARG A 462 26.26 -19.76 13.27
CA ARG A 462 25.41 -20.06 12.11
C ARG A 462 25.40 -18.92 11.08
N PRO A 463 25.27 -19.26 9.79
CA PRO A 463 25.65 -18.37 8.70
C PRO A 463 24.71 -17.19 8.44
N ALA A 464 23.45 -17.23 8.92
CA ALA A 464 22.49 -16.18 8.63
C ALA A 464 22.95 -14.79 9.16
N PRO A 465 22.59 -13.69 8.47
CA PRO A 465 22.99 -12.33 8.86
C PRO A 465 22.23 -11.78 10.08
N TRP A 466 21.11 -12.39 10.44
CA TRP A 466 20.28 -12.02 11.59
C TRP A 466 20.09 -13.21 12.53
N ALA A 467 19.88 -12.88 13.80
CA ALA A 467 19.79 -13.81 14.90
C ALA A 467 18.72 -13.41 15.92
N GLU A 468 18.28 -14.38 16.72
CA GLU A 468 17.23 -14.19 17.71
C GLU A 468 17.61 -14.79 19.07
N LEU A 469 17.29 -14.05 20.13
CA LEU A 469 17.30 -14.53 21.52
C LEU A 469 15.86 -14.52 22.04
N GLU A 470 15.34 -15.68 22.40
CA GLU A 470 13.93 -15.90 22.72
C GLU A 470 13.76 -16.38 24.16
N SER A 471 12.76 -15.81 24.84
CA SER A 471 12.17 -16.33 26.06
C SER A 471 10.65 -16.48 25.88
N SER A 472 9.95 -16.90 26.93
CA SER A 472 8.48 -16.92 26.91
C SER A 472 7.82 -15.54 26.93
N LYS A 473 8.60 -14.45 27.07
CA LYS A 473 8.10 -13.08 27.25
C LYS A 473 8.56 -12.11 26.18
N VAL A 474 9.73 -12.33 25.59
CA VAL A 474 10.30 -11.44 24.58
C VAL A 474 11.22 -12.19 23.61
N ILE A 475 11.25 -11.70 22.37
CA ILE A 475 12.21 -12.10 21.36
C ILE A 475 13.04 -10.86 20.98
N LEU A 476 14.35 -10.97 21.08
CA LEU A 476 15.30 -9.95 20.65
C LEU A 476 15.87 -10.34 19.29
N THR A 477 15.52 -9.59 18.25
CA THR A 477 16.01 -9.83 16.88
C THR A 477 17.10 -8.80 16.53
N VAL A 478 18.32 -9.27 16.27
CA VAL A 478 19.50 -8.41 16.05
C VAL A 478 20.40 -8.96 14.93
N PRO A 479 21.30 -8.15 14.35
CA PRO A 479 22.33 -8.68 13.44
C PRO A 479 23.19 -9.75 14.13
N SER A 480 23.44 -10.87 13.46
CA SER A 480 24.20 -12.01 14.01
C SER A 480 25.60 -11.61 14.50
N THR A 481 26.21 -10.60 13.88
CA THR A 481 27.52 -10.07 14.29
C THR A 481 27.53 -9.55 15.73
N ALA A 482 26.39 -9.05 16.24
CA ALA A 482 26.27 -8.60 17.62
C ALA A 482 26.27 -9.77 18.62
N LEU A 483 25.86 -10.97 18.18
CA LEU A 483 25.72 -12.15 19.06
C LEU A 483 26.85 -13.16 18.93
N ARG A 484 27.66 -13.11 17.86
CA ARG A 484 28.78 -14.05 17.66
C ARG A 484 29.78 -14.07 18.82
N GLY A 485 29.95 -12.94 19.52
CA GLY A 485 30.80 -12.81 20.70
C GLY A 485 30.07 -12.95 22.04
N LEU A 486 28.75 -13.18 22.05
CA LEU A 486 27.98 -13.32 23.29
C LEU A 486 28.15 -14.74 23.83
N ASP A 487 28.80 -14.88 24.99
CA ASP A 487 29.01 -16.19 25.64
C ASP A 487 27.80 -16.64 26.48
N ASP A 488 27.08 -15.72 27.12
CA ASP A 488 25.98 -16.05 28.03
C ASP A 488 24.67 -15.33 27.65
N PRO A 489 23.91 -15.84 26.67
CA PRO A 489 22.58 -15.35 26.38
C PRO A 489 21.55 -15.73 27.47
N GLU A 490 21.83 -16.69 28.34
CA GLU A 490 20.90 -17.14 29.38
C GLU A 490 20.72 -16.05 30.44
N GLU A 491 21.82 -15.48 30.93
CA GLU A 491 21.79 -14.36 31.87
C GLU A 491 21.05 -13.15 31.29
N LEU A 492 21.34 -12.81 30.03
CA LEU A 492 20.70 -11.70 29.32
C LEU A 492 19.18 -11.89 29.19
N MET A 493 18.73 -13.08 28.77
CA MET A 493 17.30 -13.32 28.61
C MET A 493 16.56 -13.40 29.96
N LYS A 494 17.20 -13.94 31.01
CA LYS A 494 16.65 -13.87 32.37
C LYS A 494 16.52 -12.44 32.88
N PHE A 495 17.46 -11.55 32.53
CA PHE A 495 17.33 -10.13 32.86
C PHE A 495 16.13 -9.51 32.15
N TRP A 496 15.98 -9.73 30.84
CA TRP A 496 14.83 -9.22 30.09
C TRP A 496 13.50 -9.75 30.60
N ASP A 497 13.43 -11.03 30.97
CA ASP A 497 12.21 -11.60 31.59
C ASP A 497 11.80 -10.84 32.86
N LYS A 498 12.76 -10.45 33.71
CA LYS A 498 12.49 -9.63 34.91
C LYS A 498 12.00 -8.22 34.55
N VAL A 499 12.57 -7.62 33.50
CA VAL A 499 12.12 -6.30 33.02
C VAL A 499 10.67 -6.37 32.54
N LEU A 500 10.32 -7.39 31.75
CA LEU A 500 8.97 -7.56 31.24
C LEU A 500 7.97 -7.87 32.37
N ASP A 501 8.35 -8.64 33.39
CA ASP A 501 7.53 -8.85 34.59
C ASP A 501 7.26 -7.53 35.31
N ALA A 502 8.30 -6.73 35.55
CA ALA A 502 8.13 -5.43 36.22
C ALA A 502 7.25 -4.47 35.41
N CYS A 503 7.33 -4.49 34.07
CA CYS A 503 6.43 -3.73 33.21
C CYS A 503 4.98 -4.22 33.30
N ALA A 504 4.77 -5.54 33.38
CA ALA A 504 3.44 -6.14 33.52
C ALA A 504 2.82 -5.89 34.91
N GLU A 505 3.63 -5.86 35.97
CA GLU A 505 3.19 -5.51 37.33
C GLU A 505 2.78 -4.03 37.45
N LEU A 506 3.37 -3.15 36.63
CA LEU A 506 3.08 -1.72 36.62
C LEU A 506 1.82 -1.35 35.81
N ALA A 507 1.50 -2.12 34.76
CA ALA A 507 0.39 -1.86 33.83
C ALA A 507 -0.96 -2.27 34.41
#